data_AF-A0A926B6G6-F1
#
_entry.id   AF-A0A926B6G6-F1
#
_cell.length_a   1.000
_cell.length_b   1.000
_cell.length_c   1.000
_cell.angle_alpha   90.00
_cell.angle_beta   90.00
_cell.angle_gamma   90.00
#
_symmetry.space_group_name_H-M   'P 1'
#
loop_
_entity.id
_entity.type
_entity.pdbx_description
1 polymer ?
#
loop_
_entity_poly.entity_id
_entity_poly.type
_entity_poly.pdbx_seq_one_letter_code
_entity_poly.pdbx_strand_id
1 'polypeptide(L)'
;MASAAEQLAANLNFSAFSKAEDLKKRIWFTLGALLVYRLGTYIPMPGINPDALAQAFQSQANGILGVFNMFSGGAVERMAIFALGIMPYISASIIIQLMTSVIPTLEALKKEGEQGRKVINQYTRYGTVLLALVQAYGIAAGLETSANIVSDPGLFFRVSTVITLTGGTMFLMWLGEQITARGIGNGISLIIFAGIVANLPSAIAQMLDLGRT
;
A
#
# COMPACT_ATOMS: atom_id res chain seq x y z
N MET A 1 8.26 28.53 -31.85
CA MET A 1 8.36 28.34 -30.39
C MET A 1 7.97 26.90 -30.12
N ALA A 2 8.94 25.99 -30.05
CA ALA A 2 8.66 24.58 -29.79
C ALA A 2 7.99 24.45 -28.41
N SER A 3 6.89 23.72 -28.34
CA SER A 3 6.11 23.55 -27.11
C SER A 3 6.98 22.88 -26.04
N ALA A 4 6.76 23.20 -24.76
CA ALA A 4 7.44 22.51 -23.64
C ALA A 4 7.31 20.97 -23.72
N ALA A 5 6.26 20.47 -24.37
CA ALA A 5 6.08 19.05 -24.68
C ALA A 5 7.10 18.51 -25.73
N GLU A 6 7.44 19.31 -26.74
CA GLU A 6 8.45 18.94 -27.76
C GLU A 6 9.87 18.99 -27.20
N GLN A 7 10.17 19.90 -26.27
CA GLN A 7 11.47 19.94 -25.57
C GLN A 7 11.63 18.81 -24.55
N LEU A 8 10.54 18.35 -23.93
CA LEU A 8 10.52 17.13 -23.11
C LEU A 8 10.71 15.88 -23.98
N ALA A 9 10.03 15.79 -25.12
CA ALA A 9 10.19 14.69 -26.06
C ALA A 9 11.60 14.66 -26.70
N ALA A 10 12.19 15.82 -26.99
CA ALA A 10 13.53 15.93 -27.53
C ALA A 10 14.65 15.61 -26.51
N ASN A 11 14.39 15.79 -25.21
CA ASN A 11 15.30 15.38 -24.12
C ASN A 11 15.05 13.96 -23.61
N LEU A 12 13.94 13.32 -23.99
CA LEU A 12 13.74 11.88 -23.80
C LEU A 12 14.61 11.15 -24.83
N ASN A 13 15.89 11.03 -24.51
CA ASN A 13 16.85 10.31 -25.32
C ASN A 13 16.58 8.79 -25.20
N PHE A 14 15.55 8.30 -25.89
CA PHE A 14 15.18 6.87 -25.97
C PHE A 14 16.35 6.00 -26.46
N SER A 15 17.33 6.59 -27.17
CA SER A 15 18.56 5.92 -27.60
C SER A 15 19.59 5.73 -26.46
N ALA A 16 19.56 6.55 -25.42
CA ALA A 16 20.32 6.32 -24.18
C ALA A 16 19.61 5.30 -23.28
N PHE A 17 18.27 5.33 -23.29
CA PHE A 17 17.42 4.36 -22.59
C PHE A 17 17.56 2.93 -23.14
N SER A 18 17.82 2.78 -24.44
CA SER A 18 18.09 1.48 -25.07
C SER A 18 19.49 0.94 -24.78
N LYS A 19 20.46 1.80 -24.44
CA LYS A 19 21.84 1.40 -24.08
C LYS A 19 22.02 1.05 -22.61
N ALA A 20 21.08 1.44 -21.75
CA ALA A 20 21.13 1.17 -20.32
C ALA A 20 20.42 -0.15 -19.97
N GLU A 21 21.04 -1.30 -20.28
CA GLU A 21 20.49 -2.63 -19.93
C GLU A 21 20.18 -2.77 -18.44
N ASP A 22 21.01 -2.19 -17.57
CA ASP A 22 20.78 -2.22 -16.12
C ASP A 22 19.53 -1.44 -15.71
N LEU A 23 19.29 -0.26 -16.29
CA LEU A 23 18.08 0.51 -16.01
C LEU A 23 16.84 -0.29 -16.45
N LYS A 24 16.89 -0.90 -17.63
CA LYS A 24 15.81 -1.74 -18.15
C LYS A 24 15.52 -2.92 -17.22
N LYS A 25 16.53 -3.62 -16.71
CA LYS A 25 16.36 -4.71 -15.72
C LYS A 25 15.67 -4.23 -14.44
N ARG A 26 16.07 -3.06 -13.92
CA ARG A 26 15.44 -2.47 -12.71
C ARG A 26 13.98 -2.05 -12.95
N ILE A 27 13.66 -1.53 -14.13
CA ILE A 27 12.26 -1.22 -14.53
C ILE A 27 11.43 -2.49 -14.56
N TRP A 28 11.89 -3.54 -15.25
CA TRP A 28 11.17 -4.81 -15.36
C TRP A 28 10.96 -5.47 -14.01
N PHE A 29 11.96 -5.43 -13.13
CA PHE A 29 11.81 -5.91 -11.75
C PHE A 29 10.72 -5.12 -11.00
N THR A 30 10.74 -3.80 -11.11
CA THR A 30 9.76 -2.93 -10.47
C THR A 30 8.35 -3.20 -11.00
N LEU A 31 8.17 -3.29 -12.32
CA LEU A 31 6.88 -3.60 -12.94
C LEU A 31 6.37 -4.99 -12.55
N GLY A 32 7.26 -6.00 -12.52
CA GLY A 32 6.91 -7.34 -12.06
C GLY A 32 6.45 -7.35 -10.59
N ALA A 33 7.15 -6.63 -9.73
CA ALA A 33 6.78 -6.49 -8.32
C ALA A 33 5.42 -5.76 -8.15
N LEU A 34 5.17 -4.70 -8.92
CA LEU A 34 3.88 -4.01 -8.93
C LEU A 34 2.74 -4.89 -9.46
N LEU A 35 3.02 -5.77 -10.42
CA LEU A 35 2.06 -6.75 -10.92
C LEU A 35 1.71 -7.78 -9.85
N VAL A 36 2.69 -8.28 -9.09
CA VAL A 36 2.46 -9.17 -7.94
C VAL A 36 1.62 -8.48 -6.86
N TYR A 37 1.95 -7.23 -6.52
CA TYR A 37 1.12 -6.41 -5.64
C TYR A 37 -0.32 -6.34 -6.15
N ARG A 38 -0.51 -6.03 -7.43
CA ARG A 38 -1.83 -5.91 -8.03
C ARG A 38 -2.60 -7.22 -7.96
N LEU A 39 -2.00 -8.35 -8.32
CA LEU A 39 -2.66 -9.66 -8.23
C LEU A 39 -3.13 -9.97 -6.81
N GLY A 40 -2.33 -9.66 -5.79
CA GLY A 40 -2.75 -9.87 -4.40
C GLY A 40 -3.90 -8.97 -3.95
N THR A 41 -4.13 -7.80 -4.56
CA THR A 41 -5.34 -6.99 -4.29
C THR A 41 -6.64 -7.61 -4.82
N TYR A 42 -6.57 -8.69 -5.62
CA TYR A 42 -7.73 -9.45 -6.10
C TYR A 42 -7.93 -10.78 -5.35
N ILE A 43 -7.03 -11.17 -4.45
CA ILE A 43 -7.16 -12.41 -3.68
C ILE A 43 -8.03 -12.09 -2.44
N PRO A 44 -9.29 -12.54 -2.39
CA PRO A 44 -10.17 -12.29 -1.25
C PRO A 44 -9.69 -13.06 -0.02
N MET A 45 -9.89 -12.47 1.14
CA MET A 45 -9.59 -13.14 2.40
C MET A 45 -10.60 -14.26 2.68
N PRO A 46 -10.15 -15.42 3.19
CA PRO A 46 -11.06 -16.51 3.54
C PRO A 46 -12.03 -16.12 4.66
N GLY A 47 -13.30 -16.50 4.52
CA GLY A 47 -14.34 -16.32 5.55
C GLY A 47 -15.15 -15.03 5.45
N ILE A 48 -14.97 -14.23 4.39
CA ILE A 48 -15.74 -13.01 4.13
C ILE A 48 -16.60 -13.15 2.88
N ASN A 49 -17.85 -12.68 2.97
CA ASN A 49 -18.71 -12.50 1.81
C ASN A 49 -18.45 -11.11 1.17
N PRO A 50 -17.83 -11.06 -0.03
CA PRO A 50 -17.50 -9.80 -0.68
C PRO A 50 -18.73 -8.97 -1.09
N ASP A 51 -19.86 -9.62 -1.39
CA ASP A 51 -21.08 -8.93 -1.81
C ASP A 51 -21.75 -8.21 -0.63
N ALA A 52 -21.76 -8.85 0.54
CA ALA A 52 -22.28 -8.25 1.77
C ALA A 52 -21.41 -7.07 2.24
N LEU A 53 -20.09 -7.20 2.09
CA LEU A 53 -19.16 -6.12 2.40
C LEU A 53 -19.29 -4.96 1.40
N ALA A 54 -19.42 -5.22 0.11
CA ALA A 54 -19.62 -4.17 -0.89
C ALA A 54 -20.88 -3.33 -0.61
N GLN A 55 -21.97 -3.97 -0.17
CA GLN A 55 -23.19 -3.27 0.26
C GLN A 55 -22.96 -2.41 1.50
N ALA A 56 -22.26 -2.92 2.51
CA ALA A 56 -21.88 -2.13 3.68
C ALA A 56 -20.93 -0.96 3.33
N PHE A 57 -20.07 -1.14 2.32
CA PHE A 57 -19.13 -0.14 1.85
C PHE A 57 -19.81 1.00 1.09
N GLN A 58 -20.87 0.71 0.32
CA GLN A 58 -21.64 1.74 -0.41
C GLN A 58 -22.21 2.82 0.53
N SER A 59 -22.60 2.45 1.76
CA SER A 59 -23.12 3.40 2.74
C SER A 59 -22.05 4.37 3.28
N GLN A 60 -20.78 3.96 3.26
CA GLN A 60 -19.65 4.70 3.85
C GLN A 60 -18.61 5.15 2.80
N ALA A 61 -18.91 4.98 1.51
CA ALA A 61 -17.99 5.24 0.39
C ALA A 61 -17.51 6.71 0.33
N ASN A 62 -18.33 7.66 0.81
CA ASN A 62 -17.97 9.08 0.86
C ASN A 62 -17.19 9.48 2.13
N GLY A 63 -16.93 8.55 3.04
CA GLY A 63 -16.23 8.79 4.31
C GLY A 63 -14.73 8.49 4.25
N ILE A 64 -14.10 8.48 5.43
CA ILE A 64 -12.68 8.13 5.60
C ILE A 64 -12.32 6.75 5.05
N LEU A 65 -13.29 5.81 5.04
CA LEU A 65 -13.12 4.48 4.45
C LEU A 65 -12.92 4.53 2.93
N GLY A 66 -13.59 5.45 2.22
CA GLY A 66 -13.40 5.65 0.79
C GLY A 66 -11.99 6.15 0.46
N VAL A 67 -11.46 7.07 1.26
CA VAL A 67 -10.07 7.53 1.14
C VAL A 67 -9.09 6.37 1.35
N PHE A 68 -9.34 5.50 2.33
CA PHE A 68 -8.52 4.29 2.52
C PHE A 68 -8.62 3.29 1.36
N ASN A 69 -9.80 3.14 0.75
CA ASN A 69 -9.97 2.30 -0.44
C ASN A 69 -9.17 2.84 -1.65
N MET A 70 -9.13 4.16 -1.80
CA MET A 70 -8.36 4.82 -2.87
C MET A 70 -6.86 4.54 -2.74
N PHE A 71 -6.30 4.65 -1.53
CA PHE A 71 -4.88 4.38 -1.28
C PHE A 71 -4.50 2.89 -1.35
N SER A 72 -5.45 2.00 -1.07
CA SER A 72 -5.25 0.55 -1.12
C SER A 72 -5.54 -0.08 -2.48
N GLY A 73 -5.86 0.74 -3.51
CA GLY A 73 -6.11 0.23 -4.86
C GLY A 73 -7.40 -0.59 -5.00
N GLY A 74 -8.39 -0.39 -4.11
CA GLY A 74 -9.62 -1.18 -4.09
C GLY A 74 -9.55 -2.45 -3.22
N ALA A 75 -8.44 -2.67 -2.50
CA ALA A 75 -8.24 -3.87 -1.69
C ALA A 75 -9.15 -3.91 -0.44
N VAL A 76 -9.54 -2.74 0.08
CA VAL A 76 -10.45 -2.64 1.25
C VAL A 76 -11.88 -3.01 0.86
N GLU A 77 -12.39 -2.48 -0.26
CA GLU A 77 -13.73 -2.79 -0.79
C GLU A 77 -13.91 -4.27 -1.13
N ARG A 78 -12.82 -4.98 -1.42
CA ARG A 78 -12.84 -6.40 -1.78
C ARG A 78 -12.42 -7.32 -0.64
N MET A 79 -12.09 -6.76 0.54
CA MET A 79 -11.43 -7.46 1.64
C MET A 79 -10.35 -8.42 1.16
N ALA A 80 -9.44 -7.90 0.34
CA ALA A 80 -8.31 -8.68 -0.14
C ALA A 80 -7.28 -8.89 0.96
N ILE A 81 -6.36 -9.84 0.74
CA ILE A 81 -5.23 -10.10 1.66
C ILE A 81 -4.37 -8.85 1.95
N PHE A 82 -4.45 -7.83 1.09
CA PHE A 82 -3.77 -6.56 1.21
C PHE A 82 -4.68 -5.40 1.64
N ALA A 83 -5.81 -5.67 2.31
CA ALA A 83 -6.76 -4.63 2.73
C ALA A 83 -6.12 -3.51 3.58
N LEU A 84 -5.20 -3.83 4.50
CA LEU A 84 -4.43 -2.83 5.26
C LEU A 84 -3.41 -2.06 4.39
N GLY A 85 -3.02 -2.65 3.26
CA GLY A 85 -1.99 -2.14 2.39
C GLY A 85 -0.67 -1.89 3.13
N ILE A 86 -0.03 -0.77 2.77
CA ILE A 86 1.23 -0.29 3.35
C ILE A 86 0.98 0.71 4.50
N MET A 87 -0.28 1.01 4.84
CA MET A 87 -0.61 2.05 5.83
C MET A 87 0.02 1.83 7.22
N PRO A 88 0.03 0.61 7.80
CA PRO A 88 0.69 0.39 9.09
C PRO A 88 2.18 0.81 9.06
N TYR A 89 2.85 0.63 7.92
CA TYR A 89 4.23 1.05 7.74
C TYR A 89 4.36 2.57 7.66
N ILE A 90 3.47 3.23 6.91
CA ILE A 90 3.45 4.70 6.80
C ILE A 90 3.28 5.30 8.19
N SER A 91 2.28 4.83 8.95
CA SER A 91 2.03 5.28 10.31
C SER A 91 3.25 5.03 11.21
N ALA A 92 3.85 3.84 11.18
CA ALA A 92 5.06 3.53 11.95
C ALA A 92 6.23 4.46 11.59
N SER A 93 6.44 4.74 10.30
CA SER A 93 7.53 5.59 9.82
C SER A 93 7.36 7.04 10.27
N ILE A 94 6.13 7.56 10.27
CA ILE A 94 5.80 8.90 10.76
C ILE A 94 5.99 8.96 12.28
N ILE A 95 5.52 7.95 13.03
CA ILE A 95 5.70 7.89 14.48
C ILE A 95 7.19 7.93 14.82
N ILE A 96 8.01 7.10 14.17
CA ILE A 96 9.46 7.08 14.42
C ILE A 96 10.13 8.39 13.99
N GLN A 97 9.70 9.00 12.88
CA GLN A 97 10.21 10.32 12.45
C GLN A 97 9.90 11.41 13.49
N LEU A 98 8.67 11.44 14.02
CA LEU A 98 8.27 12.37 15.07
C LEU A 98 9.05 12.10 16.36
N MET A 99 9.15 10.83 16.79
CA MET A 99 9.96 10.45 17.94
C MET A 99 11.42 10.84 17.79
N THR A 100 11.98 10.76 16.58
CA THR A 100 13.37 11.19 16.31
C THR A 100 13.56 12.70 16.48
N SER A 101 12.52 13.51 16.26
CA SER A 101 12.58 14.96 16.50
C SER A 101 12.40 15.36 17.96
N VAL A 102 11.78 14.50 18.78
CA VAL A 102 11.46 14.78 20.19
C VAL A 102 12.47 14.14 21.13
N ILE A 103 13.03 12.98 20.77
CA ILE A 103 13.93 12.20 21.62
C ILE A 103 15.38 12.41 21.15
N PRO A 104 16.24 13.04 21.97
CA PRO A 104 17.62 13.39 21.58
C PRO A 104 18.51 12.17 21.31
N THR A 105 18.22 11.01 21.91
CA THR A 105 18.96 9.76 21.64
C THR A 105 18.68 9.20 20.25
N LEU A 106 17.44 9.31 19.76
CA LEU A 106 17.09 8.95 18.38
C LEU A 106 17.65 9.96 17.38
N GLU A 107 17.67 11.25 17.74
CA GLU A 107 18.31 12.28 16.92
C GLU A 107 19.82 12.04 16.77
N ALA A 108 20.49 11.64 17.85
CA ALA A 108 21.90 11.24 17.82
C ALA A 108 22.13 10.04 16.89
N LEU A 109 21.29 9.00 16.99
CA LEU A 109 21.31 7.86 16.05
C LEU A 109 21.13 8.32 14.60
N LYS A 110 20.23 9.28 14.32
CA LYS A 110 20.09 9.82 12.96
C LYS A 110 21.35 10.55 12.47
N LYS A 111 22.13 11.16 13.38
CA LYS A 111 23.41 11.85 13.08
C LYS A 111 24.57 10.88 12.86
N GLU A 112 24.49 9.64 13.32
CA GLU A 112 25.49 8.57 13.06
C GLU A 112 25.51 8.08 11.59
N GLY A 113 24.69 8.67 10.72
CA GLY A 113 24.74 8.41 9.28
C GLY A 113 24.06 7.10 8.88
N GLU A 114 24.76 6.25 8.12
CA GLU A 114 24.16 5.08 7.49
C GLU A 114 23.80 3.97 8.49
N GLN A 115 24.60 3.81 9.55
CA GLN A 115 24.39 2.78 10.56
C GLN A 115 23.18 3.10 11.44
N GLY A 116 23.05 4.34 11.90
CA GLY A 116 21.89 4.77 12.68
C GLY A 116 20.58 4.80 11.86
N ARG A 117 20.64 5.11 10.56
CA ARG A 117 19.48 4.97 9.66
C ARG A 117 18.98 3.51 9.58
N LYS A 118 19.88 2.52 9.58
CA LYS A 118 19.49 1.09 9.60
C LYS A 118 18.76 0.73 10.90
N VAL A 119 19.23 1.25 12.04
CA VAL A 119 18.59 1.03 13.35
C VAL A 119 17.20 1.67 13.40
N ILE A 120 17.06 2.91 12.93
CA ILE A 120 15.77 3.60 12.82
C ILE A 120 14.80 2.80 11.94
N ASN A 121 15.26 2.29 10.80
CA ASN A 121 14.44 1.46 9.93
C ASN A 121 14.01 0.15 10.61
N GLN A 122 14.86 -0.48 11.43
CA GLN A 122 14.47 -1.66 12.21
C GLN A 122 13.35 -1.32 13.21
N TYR A 123 13.44 -0.19 13.91
CA TYR A 123 12.36 0.25 14.79
C TYR A 123 11.06 0.51 14.01
N THR A 124 11.14 1.12 12.83
CA THR A 124 9.96 1.29 11.97
C THR A 124 9.36 -0.05 11.56
N ARG A 125 10.18 -1.06 11.22
CA ARG A 125 9.68 -2.42 10.90
C ARG A 125 8.96 -3.06 12.09
N TYR A 126 9.56 -3.01 13.28
CA TYR A 126 8.92 -3.57 14.47
C TYR A 126 7.63 -2.83 14.84
N GLY A 127 7.64 -1.49 14.75
CA GLY A 127 6.44 -0.67 14.93
C GLY A 127 5.35 -1.02 13.91
N THR A 128 5.73 -1.28 12.66
CA THR A 128 4.80 -1.69 11.59
C THR A 128 4.09 -2.98 11.94
N VAL A 129 4.82 -4.01 12.40
CA VAL A 129 4.24 -5.31 12.76
C VAL A 129 3.27 -5.15 13.92
N LEU A 130 3.65 -4.38 14.95
CA LEU A 130 2.80 -4.14 16.11
C LEU A 130 1.52 -3.38 15.73
N LEU A 131 1.63 -2.33 14.93
CA LEU A 131 0.46 -1.58 14.44
C LEU A 131 -0.42 -2.44 13.53
N ALA A 132 0.17 -3.23 12.64
CA ALA A 132 -0.57 -4.12 11.75
C ALA A 132 -1.36 -5.17 12.56
N LEU A 133 -0.77 -5.75 13.60
CA LEU A 133 -1.47 -6.70 14.48
C LEU A 133 -2.67 -6.06 15.19
N VAL A 134 -2.49 -4.87 15.77
CA VAL A 134 -3.56 -4.16 16.48
C VAL A 134 -4.68 -3.74 15.52
N GLN A 135 -4.32 -3.19 14.35
CA GLN A 135 -5.30 -2.79 13.33
C GLN A 135 -6.02 -3.99 12.74
N ALA A 136 -5.31 -5.08 12.42
CA ALA A 136 -5.90 -6.30 11.89
C ALA A 136 -6.86 -6.94 12.91
N TYR A 137 -6.53 -6.92 14.20
CA TYR A 137 -7.43 -7.39 15.25
C TYR A 137 -8.68 -6.51 15.37
N GLY A 138 -8.53 -5.19 15.33
CA GLY A 138 -9.65 -4.25 15.33
C GLY A 138 -10.60 -4.48 14.15
N ILE A 139 -10.06 -4.70 12.95
CA ILE A 139 -10.83 -5.03 11.75
C ILE A 139 -11.52 -6.40 11.91
N ALA A 140 -10.81 -7.44 12.37
CA ALA A 140 -11.37 -8.76 12.57
C ALA A 140 -12.56 -8.75 13.55
N ALA A 141 -12.39 -8.07 14.69
CA ALA A 141 -13.44 -7.93 15.70
C ALA A 141 -14.64 -7.11 15.18
N GLY A 142 -14.40 -6.02 14.43
CA GLY A 142 -15.46 -5.20 13.84
C GLY A 142 -16.26 -5.95 12.78
N LEU A 143 -15.59 -6.74 11.94
CA LEU A 143 -16.25 -7.56 10.91
C LEU A 143 -17.10 -8.67 11.51
N GLU A 144 -16.65 -9.27 12.63
CA GLU A 144 -17.42 -10.30 13.33
C GLU A 144 -18.74 -9.77 13.91
N THR A 145 -18.76 -8.52 14.38
CA THR A 145 -19.99 -7.88 14.88
C THR A 145 -20.97 -7.49 13.77
N SER A 146 -20.52 -7.51 12.51
CA SER A 146 -21.33 -7.12 11.35
C SER A 146 -22.06 -8.34 10.80
N ALA A 147 -23.38 -8.38 11.02
CA ALA A 147 -24.22 -9.49 10.55
C ALA A 147 -24.06 -9.72 9.03
N ASN A 148 -24.02 -10.98 8.60
CA ASN A 148 -23.89 -11.43 7.20
C ASN A 148 -22.55 -11.16 6.48
N ILE A 149 -21.54 -10.52 7.10
CA ILE A 149 -20.23 -10.31 6.46
C ILE A 149 -19.31 -11.53 6.64
N VAL A 150 -19.41 -12.20 7.80
CA VAL A 150 -18.57 -13.36 8.14
C VAL A 150 -19.40 -14.65 8.04
N SER A 151 -18.91 -15.62 7.28
CA SER A 151 -19.61 -16.91 7.07
C SER A 151 -19.68 -17.74 8.35
N ASP A 152 -18.60 -17.78 9.13
CA ASP A 152 -18.51 -18.46 10.43
C ASP A 152 -17.79 -17.57 11.46
N PRO A 153 -18.52 -16.77 12.24
CA PRO A 153 -17.96 -16.00 13.35
C PRO A 153 -17.29 -16.92 14.38
N GLY A 154 -16.00 -16.67 14.69
CA GLY A 154 -15.29 -17.47 15.69
C GLY A 154 -13.81 -17.13 15.85
N LEU A 155 -13.16 -17.76 16.84
CA LEU A 155 -11.73 -17.60 17.10
C LEU A 155 -10.87 -17.95 15.88
N PHE A 156 -11.28 -18.95 15.09
CA PHE A 156 -10.60 -19.32 13.86
C PHE A 156 -10.58 -18.18 12.85
N PHE A 157 -11.72 -17.51 12.62
CA PHE A 157 -11.82 -16.35 11.73
C PHE A 157 -10.97 -15.17 12.21
N ARG A 158 -10.98 -14.86 13.53
CA ARG A 158 -10.14 -13.79 14.08
C ARG A 158 -8.67 -14.05 13.84
N VAL A 159 -8.19 -15.24 14.17
CA VAL A 159 -6.78 -15.60 14.04
C VAL A 159 -6.36 -15.66 12.58
N SER A 160 -7.17 -16.27 11.70
CA SER A 160 -6.88 -16.33 10.26
C SER A 160 -6.84 -14.94 9.64
N THR A 161 -7.77 -14.05 10.01
CA THR A 161 -7.82 -12.66 9.54
C THR A 161 -6.61 -11.88 10.00
N VAL A 162 -6.26 -11.95 11.29
CA VAL A 162 -5.11 -11.23 11.84
C VAL A 162 -3.81 -11.67 11.17
N ILE A 163 -3.61 -12.98 11.01
CA ILE A 163 -2.43 -13.52 10.34
C ILE A 163 -2.39 -13.12 8.87
N THR A 164 -3.52 -13.18 8.17
CA THR A 164 -3.58 -12.86 6.73
C THR A 164 -3.30 -11.38 6.48
N LEU A 165 -3.95 -10.49 7.22
CA LEU A 165 -3.75 -9.05 7.07
C LEU A 165 -2.35 -8.61 7.49
N THR A 166 -1.85 -9.12 8.62
CA THR A 166 -0.49 -8.81 9.09
C THR A 166 0.56 -9.36 8.14
N GLY A 167 0.40 -10.61 7.69
CA GLY A 167 1.26 -11.25 6.71
C GLY A 167 1.26 -10.51 5.37
N GLY A 168 0.08 -10.07 4.93
CA GLY A 168 -0.08 -9.24 3.73
C GLY A 168 0.69 -7.93 3.82
N THR A 169 0.52 -7.17 4.90
CA THR A 169 1.28 -5.92 5.11
C THR A 169 2.78 -6.17 5.20
N MET A 170 3.23 -7.21 5.91
CA MET A 170 4.66 -7.55 5.97
C MET A 170 5.23 -7.93 4.60
N PHE A 171 4.46 -8.66 3.79
CA PHE A 171 4.84 -8.99 2.42
C PHE A 171 4.98 -7.72 1.55
N LEU A 172 4.04 -6.77 1.67
CA LEU A 172 4.11 -5.51 0.93
C LEU A 172 5.28 -4.63 1.36
N MET A 173 5.56 -4.56 2.66
CA MET A 173 6.74 -3.88 3.18
C MET A 173 8.01 -4.50 2.59
N TRP A 174 8.14 -5.83 2.64
CA TRP A 174 9.27 -6.55 2.04
C TRP A 174 9.39 -6.28 0.54
N LEU A 175 8.28 -6.34 -0.20
CA LEU A 175 8.24 -6.07 -1.63
C LEU A 175 8.67 -4.64 -1.96
N GLY A 176 8.22 -3.65 -1.18
CA GLY A 176 8.64 -2.26 -1.30
C GLY A 176 10.13 -2.06 -1.03
N GLU A 177 10.70 -2.79 -0.07
CA GLU A 177 12.14 -2.78 0.18
C GLU A 177 12.94 -3.43 -0.94
N GLN A 178 12.44 -4.52 -1.53
CA GLN A 178 13.08 -5.14 -2.70
C GLN A 178 13.07 -4.22 -3.91
N ILE A 179 11.97 -3.51 -4.16
CA ILE A 179 11.90 -2.49 -5.22
C ILE A 179 12.91 -1.36 -4.93
N THR A 180 13.06 -0.94 -3.67
CA THR A 180 14.02 0.12 -3.31
C THR A 180 15.48 -0.34 -3.53
N ALA A 181 15.78 -1.61 -3.23
CA ALA A 181 17.14 -2.14 -3.36
C ALA A 181 17.53 -2.51 -4.80
N ARG A 182 16.61 -3.08 -5.58
CA ARG A 182 16.87 -3.65 -6.91
C ARG A 182 16.12 -2.98 -8.05
N GLY A 183 15.12 -2.18 -7.73
CA GLY A 183 14.28 -1.47 -8.69
C GLY A 183 14.70 -0.01 -8.84
N ILE A 184 13.69 0.84 -9.08
CA ILE A 184 13.87 2.27 -9.30
C ILE A 184 13.11 3.05 -8.25
N GLY A 185 13.74 4.09 -7.71
CA GLY A 185 13.11 5.01 -6.75
C GLY A 185 12.84 4.36 -5.39
N ASN A 186 11.83 4.88 -4.69
CA ASN A 186 11.37 4.35 -3.40
C ASN A 186 10.21 3.39 -3.66
N GLY A 187 10.43 2.10 -3.38
CA GLY A 187 9.44 1.06 -3.65
C GLY A 187 8.14 1.22 -2.86
N ILE A 188 8.21 1.74 -1.65
CA ILE A 188 7.02 1.99 -0.81
C ILE A 188 6.16 3.08 -1.44
N SER A 189 6.80 4.18 -1.90
CA SER A 189 6.11 5.24 -2.63
C SER A 189 5.51 4.75 -3.95
N LEU A 190 6.21 3.86 -4.67
CA LEU A 190 5.71 3.29 -5.91
C LEU A 190 4.51 2.37 -5.73
N ILE A 191 4.44 1.60 -4.64
CA ILE A 191 3.28 0.76 -4.35
C ILE A 191 2.06 1.63 -4.05
N ILE A 192 2.22 2.71 -3.27
CA ILE A 192 1.15 3.69 -3.00
C ILE A 192 0.68 4.32 -4.32
N PHE A 193 1.63 4.80 -5.13
CA PHE A 193 1.32 5.40 -6.42
C PHE A 193 0.57 4.43 -7.34
N ALA A 194 1.01 3.17 -7.43
CA ALA A 194 0.35 2.15 -8.22
C ALA A 194 -1.08 1.86 -7.71
N GLY A 195 -1.30 1.88 -6.39
CA GLY A 195 -2.62 1.76 -5.78
C GLY A 195 -3.57 2.89 -6.20
N ILE A 196 -3.12 4.15 -6.10
CA ILE A 196 -3.94 5.32 -6.46
C ILE A 196 -4.23 5.34 -7.97
N VAL A 197 -3.20 5.14 -8.80
CA VAL A 197 -3.33 5.16 -10.26
C VAL A 197 -4.25 4.05 -10.77
N ALA A 198 -4.30 2.91 -10.08
CA ALA A 198 -5.21 1.82 -10.45
C ALA A 198 -6.71 2.20 -10.29
N ASN A 199 -7.04 3.18 -9.46
CA ASN A 199 -8.41 3.67 -9.24
C ASN A 199 -8.75 4.91 -10.10
N LEU A 200 -7.76 5.53 -10.75
CA LEU A 200 -7.95 6.72 -11.56
C LEU A 200 -8.88 6.49 -12.78
N PRO A 201 -8.75 5.38 -13.55
CA PRO A 201 -9.60 5.15 -14.71
C PRO A 201 -11.09 5.04 -14.36
N SER A 202 -11.42 4.36 -13.25
CA SER A 202 -12.80 4.26 -12.77
C SER A 202 -13.35 5.60 -12.29
N ALA A 203 -12.53 6.41 -11.62
CA ALA A 203 -12.94 7.75 -11.18
C ALA A 203 -13.23 8.69 -12.36
N ILE A 204 -12.40 8.63 -13.42
CA ILE A 204 -12.61 9.40 -14.65
C ILE A 204 -13.88 8.94 -15.37
N ALA A 205 -14.12 7.63 -15.46
CA ALA A 205 -15.33 7.08 -16.06
C ALA A 205 -16.60 7.55 -15.32
N GLN A 206 -16.60 7.49 -13.98
CA GLN A 206 -17.71 7.99 -13.16
C GLN A 206 -17.94 9.50 -13.35
N MET A 207 -16.87 10.29 -13.42
CA MET A 207 -16.96 11.74 -13.66
C MET A 207 -17.57 12.05 -15.03
N LEU A 208 -17.21 11.28 -16.07
CA LEU A 208 -17.76 11.42 -17.41
C LEU A 208 -19.24 11.02 -17.49
N ASP A 209 -19.65 9.99 -16.76
CA ASP A 209 -21.05 9.58 -16.69
C ASP A 209 -21.91 10.61 -15.94
N LEU A 210 -21.38 11.21 -14.86
CA LEU A 210 -22.04 12.28 -14.13
C LEU A 210 -22.19 13.57 -14.95
N GLY A 211 -21.23 13.85 -15.84
CA GLY A 211 -21.30 14.98 -16.78
C GLY A 211 -22.22 14.74 -17.97
N ARG A 212 -22.72 13.50 -18.17
CA ARG A 212 -23.68 13.14 -19.21
C ARG A 212 -25.14 13.24 -18.74
N THR A 213 -25.38 13.25 -17.43
CA THR A 213 -26.69 13.49 -16.81
C THR A 213 -26.88 14.95 -16.44
#